data_AF-A0A7S1T3D4-F1
#
_entry.id   AF-A0A7S1T3D4-F1
#
_cell.length_a   1.000
_cell.length_b   1.000
_cell.length_c   1.000
_cell.angle_alpha   90.00
_cell.angle_beta   90.00
_cell.angle_gamma   90.00
#
_symmetry.space_group_name_H-M   'P 1'
#
loop_
_entity.id
_entity.type
_entity.pdbx_description
1 polymer ?
#
loop_
_entity_poly.entity_id
_entity_poly.type
_entity_poly.pdbx_seq_one_letter_code
_entity_poly.pdbx_strand_id
1 'polypeptide(L)'
;TAYVPFYPAAKHAPTAYRHVLQTVFSQDTSWWAFDFVSNWANLKFSYMIKDIRAAQQEVEERGRQVQAGVEAHALAIMEQDNIDAAVKGEAVSELLTRDVNAHAEHVTAAWWQLAWRLVAKYSDGYIGKGDGKRDVPGYPEEWLTEVGFTKFPGNSFIDPRNAEAKRTSREGVAKVGNALRRAASGNLFEDESR
;
A
#
# COMPACT_ATOMS: atom_id res chain seq x y z
N THR A 1 -12.53 3.37 0.55
CA THR A 1 -13.52 3.30 -0.54
C THR A 1 -14.20 4.66 -0.65
N ALA A 2 -15.10 4.86 -1.61
CA ALA A 2 -15.91 6.07 -1.74
C ALA A 2 -17.39 5.72 -1.86
N TYR A 3 -18.25 6.63 -1.43
CA TYR A 3 -19.68 6.53 -1.66
C TYR A 3 -20.05 6.87 -3.10
N VAL A 4 -20.94 6.09 -3.69
CA VAL A 4 -21.50 6.31 -5.03
C VAL A 4 -23.02 6.20 -4.93
N PRO A 5 -23.78 7.27 -5.25
CA PRO A 5 -25.23 7.22 -5.15
C PRO A 5 -25.81 6.31 -6.23
N PHE A 6 -26.69 5.39 -5.89
CA PHE A 6 -27.47 4.57 -6.84
C PHE A 6 -28.96 4.70 -6.51
N TYR A 7 -29.78 4.83 -7.56
CA TYR A 7 -31.23 4.98 -7.41
C TYR A 7 -31.96 3.69 -7.79
N PRO A 8 -32.97 3.27 -7.01
CA PRO A 8 -33.78 2.10 -7.35
C PRO A 8 -34.54 2.22 -8.68
N ALA A 9 -34.85 3.44 -9.12
CA ALA A 9 -35.50 3.70 -10.40
C ALA A 9 -34.53 3.67 -11.60
N ALA A 10 -33.22 3.51 -11.38
CA ALA A 10 -32.30 3.26 -12.49
C ALA A 10 -32.54 1.86 -13.08
N LYS A 11 -32.50 1.75 -14.40
CA LYS A 11 -32.74 0.50 -15.15
C LYS A 11 -31.66 -0.55 -14.88
N HIS A 12 -30.42 -0.12 -14.67
CA HIS A 12 -29.29 -0.99 -14.35
C HIS A 12 -28.11 -0.20 -13.78
N ALA A 13 -27.26 -0.88 -13.01
CA ALA A 13 -25.94 -0.39 -12.61
C ALA A 13 -24.95 -0.39 -13.81
N PRO A 14 -23.83 0.37 -13.77
CA PRO A 14 -22.81 0.33 -14.81
C PRO A 14 -22.11 -1.03 -14.86
N THR A 15 -21.52 -1.36 -16.00
CA THR A 15 -20.83 -2.65 -16.24
C THR A 15 -19.75 -2.94 -15.19
N ALA A 16 -18.97 -1.93 -14.81
CA ALA A 16 -17.91 -2.04 -13.81
C ALA A 16 -18.37 -2.46 -12.40
N TYR A 17 -19.67 -2.37 -12.11
CA TYR A 17 -20.26 -2.75 -10.82
C TYR A 17 -21.11 -4.02 -10.90
N ARG A 18 -21.42 -4.52 -12.11
CA ARG A 18 -22.29 -5.70 -12.32
C ARG A 18 -21.50 -7.00 -12.47
N HIS A 19 -20.35 -6.95 -13.13
CA HIS A 19 -19.61 -8.15 -13.50
C HIS A 19 -18.31 -8.23 -12.73
N VAL A 20 -18.38 -8.79 -11.52
CA VAL A 20 -17.22 -8.94 -10.65
C VAL A 20 -16.88 -10.41 -10.48
N LEU A 21 -15.71 -10.83 -10.99
CA LEU A 21 -15.11 -12.10 -10.67
C LEU A 21 -13.89 -11.85 -9.78
N GLN A 22 -14.06 -12.00 -8.47
CA GLN A 22 -13.04 -11.64 -7.47
C GLN A 22 -11.78 -12.53 -7.55
N THR A 23 -11.85 -13.66 -8.25
CA THR A 23 -10.73 -14.58 -8.43
C THR A 23 -9.91 -14.31 -9.69
N VAL A 24 -10.36 -13.39 -10.57
CA VAL A 24 -9.68 -13.03 -11.81
C VAL A 24 -9.50 -11.52 -11.87
N PHE A 25 -8.25 -11.08 -11.89
CA PHE A 25 -7.93 -9.65 -11.97
C PHE A 25 -8.54 -9.00 -13.21
N SER A 26 -9.17 -7.83 -13.03
CA SER A 26 -9.71 -7.03 -14.12
C SER A 26 -9.70 -5.55 -13.77
N GLN A 27 -9.16 -4.73 -14.68
CA GLN A 27 -9.22 -3.26 -14.59
C GLN A 27 -10.59 -2.69 -14.96
N ASP A 28 -11.46 -3.50 -15.56
CA ASP A 28 -12.79 -3.05 -15.97
C ASP A 28 -13.79 -3.05 -14.81
N THR A 29 -13.39 -3.56 -13.63
CA THR A 29 -14.26 -3.68 -12.46
C THR A 29 -13.88 -2.67 -11.38
N SER A 30 -14.92 -2.07 -10.78
CA SER A 30 -14.79 -1.19 -9.62
C SER A 30 -14.23 -1.93 -8.40
N TRP A 31 -14.65 -3.19 -8.21
CA TRP A 31 -14.20 -4.01 -7.09
C TRP A 31 -12.68 -4.14 -7.04
N TRP A 32 -12.03 -4.51 -8.16
CA TRP A 32 -10.57 -4.62 -8.21
C TRP A 32 -9.87 -3.28 -8.04
N ALA A 33 -10.45 -2.18 -8.51
CA ALA A 33 -9.88 -0.85 -8.29
C ALA A 33 -9.84 -0.52 -6.78
N PHE A 34 -10.96 -0.73 -6.07
CA PHE A 34 -11.06 -0.51 -4.63
C PHE A 34 -10.19 -1.48 -3.82
N ASP A 35 -10.21 -2.76 -4.19
CA ASP A 35 -9.44 -3.82 -3.52
C ASP A 35 -7.94 -3.57 -3.67
N PHE A 36 -7.46 -3.27 -4.88
CA PHE A 36 -6.06 -2.97 -5.13
C PHE A 36 -5.57 -1.80 -4.29
N VAL A 37 -6.30 -0.67 -4.29
CA VAL A 37 -5.94 0.50 -3.48
C VAL A 37 -5.90 0.15 -1.99
N SER A 38 -6.86 -0.61 -1.50
CA SER A 38 -6.94 -0.99 -0.09
C SER A 38 -5.80 -1.92 0.31
N ASN A 39 -5.46 -2.89 -0.52
CA ASN A 39 -4.33 -3.79 -0.28
C ASN A 39 -2.98 -3.06 -0.39
N TRP A 40 -2.81 -2.20 -1.39
CA TRP A 40 -1.59 -1.40 -1.54
C TRP A 40 -1.39 -0.43 -0.36
N ALA A 41 -2.49 0.12 0.18
CA ALA A 41 -2.47 0.99 1.35
C ALA A 41 -1.81 0.34 2.58
N ASN A 42 -1.89 -0.99 2.72
CA ASN A 42 -1.29 -1.69 3.86
C ASN A 42 0.24 -1.52 3.94
N LEU A 43 0.91 -1.25 2.82
CA LEU A 43 2.37 -1.06 2.81
C LEU A 43 2.80 0.20 3.58
N LYS A 44 2.00 1.26 3.56
CA LYS A 44 2.34 2.54 4.18
C LYS A 44 1.10 3.35 4.56
N PHE A 45 0.21 2.71 5.31
CA PHE A 45 -1.15 3.19 5.58
C PHE A 45 -1.21 4.63 6.10
N SER A 46 -0.37 4.98 7.10
CA SER A 46 -0.36 6.30 7.73
C SER A 46 -0.09 7.46 6.76
N TYR A 47 0.54 7.18 5.62
CA TYR A 47 0.79 8.14 4.56
C TYR A 47 -0.26 8.04 3.45
N MET A 48 -0.48 6.83 2.93
CA MET A 48 -1.40 6.61 1.79
C MET A 48 -2.84 6.97 2.13
N ILE A 49 -3.28 6.82 3.38
CA ILE A 49 -4.65 7.17 3.79
C ILE A 49 -4.98 8.65 3.57
N LYS A 50 -3.97 9.53 3.61
CA LYS A 50 -4.16 10.97 3.36
C LYS A 50 -4.52 11.22 1.90
N ASP A 51 -3.78 10.60 0.98
CA ASP A 51 -4.04 10.68 -0.46
C ASP A 51 -5.38 10.00 -0.83
N ILE A 52 -5.69 8.87 -0.19
CA ILE A 52 -6.96 8.15 -0.38
C ILE A 52 -8.15 9.00 0.10
N ARG A 53 -8.05 9.65 1.26
CA ARG A 53 -9.11 10.52 1.78
C ARG A 53 -9.33 11.75 0.89
N ALA A 54 -8.27 12.33 0.36
CA ALA A 54 -8.39 13.44 -0.59
C ALA A 54 -9.14 13.01 -1.86
N ALA A 55 -8.77 11.87 -2.45
CA ALA A 55 -9.47 11.32 -3.61
C ALA A 55 -10.92 10.92 -3.30
N GLN A 56 -11.18 10.37 -2.11
CA GLN A 56 -12.52 10.06 -1.63
C GLN A 56 -13.39 11.33 -1.57
N GLN A 57 -12.88 12.39 -0.96
CA GLN A 57 -13.60 13.66 -0.83
C GLN A 57 -13.94 14.27 -2.19
N GLU A 58 -13.00 14.22 -3.13
CA GLU A 58 -13.19 14.73 -4.49
C GLU A 58 -14.33 14.01 -5.21
N VAL A 59 -14.32 12.68 -5.22
CA VAL A 59 -15.36 11.92 -5.92
C VAL A 59 -16.72 12.02 -5.22
N GLU A 60 -16.75 12.06 -3.88
CA GLU A 60 -18.00 12.18 -3.12
C GLU A 60 -18.62 13.58 -3.26
N GLU A 61 -17.81 14.64 -3.35
CA GLU A 61 -18.30 15.99 -3.66
C GLU A 61 -18.91 16.06 -5.06
N ARG A 62 -18.23 15.48 -6.05
CA ARG A 62 -18.80 15.35 -7.40
C ARG A 62 -20.10 14.55 -7.37
N GLY A 63 -20.16 13.47 -6.58
CA GLY A 63 -21.36 12.65 -6.40
C GLY A 63 -22.54 13.44 -5.85
N ARG A 64 -22.30 14.29 -4.83
CA ARG A 64 -23.33 15.21 -4.29
C ARG A 64 -23.87 16.16 -5.35
N GLN A 65 -23.00 16.73 -6.18
CA GLN A 65 -23.39 17.64 -7.26
C GLN A 65 -24.22 16.94 -8.34
N VAL A 66 -23.80 15.73 -8.74
CA VAL A 66 -24.56 14.90 -9.69
C VAL A 66 -25.95 14.57 -9.12
N GLN A 67 -26.00 14.14 -7.85
CA GLN A 67 -27.25 13.85 -7.17
C GLN A 67 -28.20 15.05 -7.17
N ALA A 68 -27.74 16.23 -6.74
CA ALA A 68 -28.57 17.44 -6.72
C ALA A 68 -29.10 17.82 -8.12
N GLY A 69 -28.26 17.73 -9.16
CA GLY A 69 -28.68 18.04 -10.53
C GLY A 69 -29.69 17.05 -11.09
N VAL A 70 -29.47 15.75 -10.86
CA VAL A 70 -30.35 14.70 -11.35
C VAL A 70 -31.71 14.73 -10.64
N GLU A 71 -31.73 14.96 -9.32
CA GLU A 71 -32.97 15.08 -8.55
C GLU A 71 -33.81 16.28 -9.01
N ALA A 72 -33.17 17.44 -9.23
CA ALA A 72 -33.87 18.62 -9.73
C ALA A 72 -34.49 18.38 -11.13
N HIS A 73 -33.75 17.74 -12.03
CA HIS A 73 -34.26 17.40 -13.36
C HIS A 73 -35.37 16.34 -13.31
N ALA A 74 -35.22 15.32 -12.46
CA ALA A 74 -36.24 14.29 -12.29
C ALA A 74 -37.55 14.88 -11.77
N LEU A 75 -37.48 15.79 -10.78
CA LEU A 75 -38.65 16.49 -10.26
C LEU A 75 -39.33 17.34 -11.34
N ALA A 76 -38.55 18.11 -12.10
CA ALA A 76 -39.08 18.94 -13.19
C ALA A 76 -39.79 18.12 -14.28
N ILE A 77 -39.35 16.87 -14.54
CA ILE A 77 -40.07 15.94 -15.43
C ILE A 77 -41.38 15.50 -14.78
N MET A 78 -41.34 15.10 -13.50
CA MET A 78 -42.50 14.57 -12.79
C MET A 78 -43.64 15.59 -12.64
N GLU A 79 -43.32 16.88 -12.52
CA GLU A 79 -44.26 18.01 -12.39
C GLU A 79 -44.96 18.38 -13.71
N GLN A 80 -44.63 17.76 -14.84
CA GLN A 80 -45.30 18.03 -16.11
C GLN A 80 -46.70 17.39 -16.14
N ASP A 81 -47.73 18.21 -15.97
CA ASP A 81 -49.13 17.77 -15.87
C ASP A 81 -49.71 17.25 -17.20
N ASN A 82 -49.12 17.64 -18.33
CA ASN A 82 -49.59 17.30 -19.67
C ASN A 82 -48.97 16.01 -20.25
N ILE A 83 -48.14 15.30 -19.47
CA ILE A 83 -47.46 14.08 -19.89
C ILE A 83 -47.95 12.90 -19.05
N ASP A 84 -48.21 11.78 -19.72
CA ASP A 84 -48.58 10.51 -19.09
C ASP A 84 -47.55 10.06 -18.04
N ALA A 85 -48.04 9.51 -16.93
CA ALA A 85 -47.21 9.13 -15.79
C ALA A 85 -46.19 8.04 -16.12
N ALA A 86 -46.51 7.09 -17.00
CA ALA A 86 -45.59 6.05 -17.42
C ALA A 86 -44.45 6.63 -18.27
N VAL A 87 -44.77 7.58 -19.15
CA VAL A 87 -43.76 8.29 -19.96
C VAL A 87 -42.80 9.09 -19.08
N LYS A 88 -43.32 9.79 -18.06
CA LYS A 88 -42.48 10.50 -17.07
C LYS A 88 -41.57 9.55 -16.30
N GLY A 89 -42.12 8.45 -15.81
CA GLY A 89 -41.36 7.42 -15.07
C GLY A 89 -40.23 6.83 -15.91
N GLU A 90 -40.49 6.56 -17.19
CA GLU A 90 -39.47 6.05 -18.11
C GLU A 90 -38.35 7.08 -18.36
N ALA A 91 -38.71 8.34 -18.63
CA ALA A 91 -37.75 9.41 -18.84
C ALA A 91 -36.86 9.65 -17.59
N VAL A 92 -37.46 9.63 -16.39
CA VAL A 92 -36.71 9.74 -15.13
C VAL A 92 -35.79 8.53 -14.94
N SER A 93 -36.26 7.32 -15.23
CA SER A 93 -35.45 6.11 -15.11
C SER A 93 -34.24 6.14 -16.06
N GLU A 94 -34.40 6.65 -17.27
CA GLU A 94 -33.31 6.86 -18.23
C GLU A 94 -32.32 7.92 -17.78
N LEU A 95 -32.81 9.06 -17.31
CA LEU A 95 -32.00 10.14 -16.75
C LEU A 95 -31.12 9.63 -15.60
N LEU A 96 -31.75 8.96 -14.62
CA LEU A 96 -31.07 8.38 -13.46
C LEU A 96 -30.04 7.36 -13.91
N THR A 97 -30.41 6.44 -14.81
CA THR A 97 -29.50 5.42 -15.33
C THR A 97 -28.28 6.05 -15.99
N ARG A 98 -28.46 7.07 -16.84
CA ARG A 98 -27.36 7.70 -17.57
C ARG A 98 -26.40 8.43 -16.63
N ASP A 99 -26.91 9.36 -15.84
CA ASP A 99 -26.06 10.32 -15.12
C ASP A 99 -25.38 9.68 -13.91
N VAL A 100 -26.07 8.77 -13.23
CA VAL A 100 -25.52 8.02 -12.09
C VAL A 100 -24.48 7.01 -12.56
N ASN A 101 -24.76 6.29 -13.65
CA ASN A 101 -23.78 5.33 -14.17
C ASN A 101 -22.53 6.04 -14.69
N ALA A 102 -22.67 7.19 -15.34
CA ALA A 102 -21.53 8.01 -15.77
C ALA A 102 -20.67 8.45 -14.57
N HIS A 103 -21.30 8.83 -13.45
CA HIS A 103 -20.56 9.14 -12.23
C HIS A 103 -19.87 7.90 -11.65
N ALA A 104 -20.55 6.77 -11.56
CA ALA A 104 -19.99 5.52 -11.01
C ALA A 104 -18.78 5.00 -11.84
N GLU A 105 -18.84 5.11 -13.17
CA GLU A 105 -17.72 4.82 -14.08
C GLU A 105 -16.56 5.79 -13.84
N HIS A 106 -16.84 7.08 -13.69
CA HIS A 106 -15.84 8.06 -13.32
C HIS A 106 -15.15 7.72 -11.99
N VAL A 107 -15.90 7.29 -10.97
CA VAL A 107 -15.30 6.85 -9.69
C VAL A 107 -14.35 5.68 -9.90
N THR A 108 -14.72 4.69 -10.72
CA THR A 108 -13.87 3.54 -11.02
C THR A 108 -12.56 3.98 -11.69
N ALA A 109 -12.66 4.85 -12.71
CA ALA A 109 -11.50 5.39 -13.40
C ALA A 109 -10.60 6.21 -12.46
N ALA A 110 -11.20 7.06 -11.62
CA ALA A 110 -10.48 7.86 -10.62
C ALA A 110 -9.75 6.98 -9.60
N TRP A 111 -10.35 5.85 -9.21
CA TRP A 111 -9.73 4.91 -8.27
C TRP A 111 -8.54 4.18 -8.89
N TRP A 112 -8.59 3.81 -10.17
CA TRP A 112 -7.43 3.27 -10.88
C TRP A 112 -6.31 4.32 -11.04
N GLN A 113 -6.66 5.56 -11.35
CA GLN A 113 -5.67 6.64 -11.39
C GLN A 113 -5.02 6.85 -10.01
N LEU A 114 -5.81 6.79 -8.94
CA LEU A 114 -5.29 6.81 -7.57
C LEU A 114 -4.34 5.63 -7.32
N ALA A 115 -4.70 4.41 -7.71
CA ALA A 115 -3.84 3.24 -7.59
C ALA A 115 -2.46 3.48 -8.19
N TRP A 116 -2.40 3.96 -9.43
CA TRP A 116 -1.12 4.21 -10.11
C TRP A 116 -0.33 5.35 -9.49
N ARG A 117 -1.01 6.41 -9.00
CA ARG A 117 -0.35 7.46 -8.22
C ARG A 117 0.26 6.92 -6.93
N LEU A 118 -0.45 6.06 -6.20
CA LEU A 118 0.05 5.45 -4.97
C LEU A 118 1.22 4.52 -5.24
N VAL A 119 1.19 3.73 -6.32
CA VAL A 119 2.31 2.88 -6.73
C VAL A 119 3.55 3.74 -7.00
N ALA A 120 3.43 4.77 -7.85
CA ALA A 120 4.55 5.63 -8.21
C ALA A 120 5.11 6.42 -7.01
N LYS A 121 4.23 6.87 -6.10
CA LYS A 121 4.62 7.69 -4.94
C LYS A 121 5.25 6.86 -3.84
N TYR A 122 4.87 5.59 -3.66
CA TYR A 122 5.22 4.82 -2.47
C TYR A 122 5.94 3.49 -2.74
N SER A 123 6.39 3.24 -3.97
CA SER A 123 7.15 2.04 -4.31
C SER A 123 8.38 1.87 -3.39
N ASP A 124 8.69 0.62 -3.04
CA ASP A 124 9.85 0.23 -2.21
C ASP A 124 9.94 0.95 -0.84
N GLY A 125 8.81 1.44 -0.32
CA GLY A 125 8.74 2.12 0.98
C GLY A 125 9.16 3.59 0.95
N TYR A 126 9.54 4.11 -0.22
CA TYR A 126 9.87 5.52 -0.43
C TYR A 126 8.64 6.43 -0.34
N ILE A 127 8.86 7.73 -0.28
CA ILE A 127 7.87 8.76 -0.57
C ILE A 127 8.42 9.65 -1.68
N GLY A 128 7.91 9.47 -2.89
CA GLY A 128 8.25 10.30 -4.05
C GLY A 128 7.64 11.69 -3.97
N LYS A 129 8.42 12.71 -4.32
CA LYS A 129 7.99 14.13 -4.37
C LYS A 129 7.52 14.61 -5.73
N GLY A 130 7.64 13.76 -6.77
CA GLY A 130 7.29 14.08 -8.15
C GLY A 130 8.39 14.78 -8.96
N ASP A 131 9.47 15.22 -8.32
CA ASP A 131 10.65 15.83 -8.95
C ASP A 131 11.81 14.82 -9.14
N GLY A 132 11.50 13.52 -9.07
CA GLY A 132 12.48 12.44 -9.09
C GLY A 132 13.13 12.15 -7.73
N LYS A 133 12.94 13.00 -6.71
CA LYS A 133 13.46 12.76 -5.36
C LYS A 133 12.52 11.88 -4.54
N ARG A 134 13.12 11.17 -3.59
CA ARG A 134 12.45 10.23 -2.71
C ARG A 134 12.91 10.43 -1.28
N ASP A 135 11.97 10.42 -0.34
CA ASP A 135 12.27 10.34 1.08
C ASP A 135 12.16 8.90 1.56
N VAL A 136 13.01 8.51 2.50
CA VAL A 136 12.89 7.26 3.26
C VAL A 136 12.59 7.62 4.70
N PRO A 137 11.31 7.86 5.05
CA PRO A 137 10.98 8.08 6.44
C PRO A 137 11.24 6.79 7.21
N GLY A 138 12.11 6.88 8.21
CA GLY A 138 12.27 5.84 9.23
C GLY A 138 11.05 5.78 10.16
N TYR A 139 11.15 4.96 11.20
CA TYR A 139 10.16 4.97 12.26
C TYR A 139 10.20 6.30 13.04
N PRO A 140 9.05 6.78 13.56
CA PRO A 140 9.02 7.94 14.43
C PRO A 140 9.98 7.81 15.62
N GLU A 141 10.68 8.89 15.97
CA GLU A 141 11.68 8.89 17.06
C GLU A 141 11.05 8.54 18.42
N GLU A 142 9.84 9.03 18.67
CA GLU A 142 9.04 8.66 19.84
C GLU A 142 8.81 7.15 19.95
N TRP A 143 8.43 6.50 18.84
CA TRP A 143 8.21 5.05 18.79
C TRP A 143 9.52 4.29 18.99
N LEU A 144 10.60 4.72 18.34
CA LEU A 144 11.94 4.13 18.52
C LEU A 144 12.41 4.21 19.97
N THR A 145 12.08 5.30 20.66
CA THR A 145 12.39 5.50 22.07
C THR A 145 11.53 4.60 22.96
N GLU A 146 10.21 4.56 22.71
CA GLU A 146 9.25 3.78 23.47
C GLU A 146 9.55 2.27 23.42
N VAL A 147 9.88 1.74 22.24
CA VAL A 147 10.23 0.32 22.09
C VAL A 147 11.69 0.00 22.47
N GLY A 148 12.44 1.00 22.95
CA GLY A 148 13.83 0.84 23.37
C GLY A 148 14.81 0.58 22.22
N PHE A 149 14.42 0.83 20.97
CA PHE A 149 15.28 0.64 19.80
C PHE A 149 16.50 1.55 19.83
N THR A 150 16.40 2.71 20.49
CA THR A 150 17.54 3.63 20.73
C THR A 150 18.68 3.00 21.54
N LYS A 151 18.44 1.85 22.21
CA LYS A 151 19.43 1.09 22.97
C LYS A 151 19.88 -0.19 22.25
N PHE A 152 19.29 -0.54 21.11
CA PHE A 152 19.61 -1.74 20.33
C PHE A 152 20.87 -1.53 19.47
N PRO A 153 21.73 -2.55 19.28
CA PRO A 153 21.71 -3.86 19.94
C PRO A 153 22.43 -3.86 21.30
N GLY A 154 22.95 -2.72 21.75
CA GLY A 154 23.80 -2.62 22.94
C GLY A 154 24.98 -3.59 22.84
N ASN A 155 25.26 -4.32 23.91
CA ASN A 155 26.32 -5.34 23.95
C ASN A 155 25.88 -6.71 23.39
N SER A 156 24.66 -6.85 22.86
CA SER A 156 24.12 -8.13 22.37
C SER A 156 24.54 -8.47 20.94
N PHE A 157 24.97 -7.48 20.14
CA PHE A 157 25.44 -7.73 18.78
C PHE A 157 26.87 -8.25 18.79
N ILE A 158 27.01 -9.51 18.39
CA ILE A 158 28.30 -10.13 18.11
C ILE A 158 28.43 -10.18 16.60
N ASP A 159 29.35 -9.38 16.03
CA ASP A 159 29.65 -9.44 14.60
C ASP A 159 30.20 -10.84 14.27
N PRO A 160 29.52 -11.65 13.43
CA PRO A 160 29.96 -13.00 13.11
C PRO A 160 31.34 -13.03 12.43
N ARG A 161 31.73 -11.95 11.73
CA ARG A 161 33.06 -11.82 11.11
C ARG A 161 34.16 -11.69 12.18
N ASN A 162 33.83 -11.10 13.33
CA ASN A 162 34.75 -10.98 14.47
C ASN A 162 34.79 -12.26 15.34
N ALA A 163 33.73 -13.05 15.33
CA ALA A 163 33.69 -14.34 16.04
C ALA A 163 34.61 -15.38 15.38
N GLU A 164 34.63 -15.45 14.04
CA GLU A 164 35.56 -16.30 13.29
C GLU A 164 37.02 -15.84 13.41
N ALA A 165 37.28 -14.53 13.36
CA ALA A 165 38.63 -13.97 13.53
C ALA A 165 39.23 -14.24 14.93
N LYS A 166 38.40 -14.21 15.98
CA LYS A 166 38.81 -14.60 17.35
C LYS A 166 39.06 -16.10 17.49
N ARG A 167 38.35 -16.94 16.74
CA ARG A 167 38.51 -18.41 16.79
C ARG A 167 39.77 -18.86 16.05
N THR A 168 40.00 -18.35 14.84
CA THR A 168 41.20 -18.63 14.04
C THR A 168 42.49 -18.11 14.69
N SER A 169 42.47 -16.92 15.29
CA SER A 169 43.63 -16.41 16.04
C SER A 169 43.96 -17.23 17.28
N ARG A 170 42.96 -17.67 18.06
CA ARG A 170 43.17 -18.54 19.23
C ARG A 170 43.71 -19.93 18.86
N GLU A 171 43.19 -20.54 17.80
CA GLU A 171 43.68 -21.83 17.30
C GLU A 171 45.11 -21.72 16.75
N GLY A 172 45.44 -20.62 16.07
CA GLY A 172 46.80 -20.34 15.59
C GLY A 172 47.79 -20.17 16.74
N VAL A 173 47.46 -19.37 17.75
CA VAL A 173 48.31 -19.15 18.94
C VAL A 173 48.49 -20.45 19.73
N ALA A 174 47.45 -21.26 19.88
CA ALA A 174 47.54 -22.56 20.56
C ALA A 174 48.42 -23.56 19.80
N LYS A 175 48.32 -23.62 18.46
CA LYS A 175 49.20 -24.45 17.62
C LYS A 175 50.66 -24.03 17.73
N VAL A 176 50.95 -22.72 17.65
CA VAL A 176 52.32 -22.20 17.76
C VAL A 176 52.89 -22.43 19.16
N GLY A 177 52.11 -22.17 20.22
CA GLY A 177 52.53 -22.42 21.60
C GLY A 177 52.85 -23.90 21.88
N ASN A 178 52.05 -24.83 21.33
CA ASN A 178 52.30 -26.26 21.46
C ASN A 178 53.51 -26.74 20.64
N ALA A 179 53.74 -26.17 19.45
CA ALA A 179 54.93 -26.47 18.64
C ALA A 179 56.22 -25.98 19.33
N LEU A 180 56.20 -24.77 19.90
CA LEU A 180 57.33 -24.22 20.66
C LEU A 180 57.61 -25.03 21.93
N ARG A 181 56.59 -25.49 22.66
CA ARG A 181 56.77 -26.39 23.81
C ARG A 181 57.43 -27.72 23.43
N ARG A 182 57.02 -28.34 22.31
CA ARG A 182 57.62 -29.60 21.83
C ARG A 182 59.07 -29.41 21.40
N ALA A 183 59.39 -28.29 20.75
CA ALA A 183 60.76 -27.95 20.38
C ALA A 183 61.64 -27.70 21.62
N ALA A 184 61.09 -27.04 22.65
CA ALA A 184 61.81 -26.77 23.90
C ALA A 184 62.03 -28.03 24.76
N SER A 185 61.14 -29.01 24.71
CA SER A 185 61.29 -30.30 25.41
C SER A 185 62.08 -31.35 24.62
N GLY A 186 62.59 -31.01 23.43
CA GLY A 186 63.36 -31.91 22.57
C GLY A 186 64.89 -31.73 22.63
N ASN A 187 65.41 -30.74 23.37
CA ASN A 187 66.83 -30.34 23.32
C ASN A 187 67.44 -30.06 24.71
N LEU A 188 67.17 -30.92 25.70
CA LEU A 188 67.97 -30.97 26.92
C LEU A 188 68.26 -32.46 27.18
N PHE A 189 69.56 -32.77 27.31
CA PHE A 189 70.20 -34.09 27.41
C PHE A 189 70.59 -34.73 26.06
N GLU A 190 71.69 -34.22 25.50
CA GLU A 190 72.71 -35.09 24.90
C GLU A 190 73.20 -36.09 25.96
N ASP A 191 73.53 -37.32 25.56
CA ASP A 191 74.55 -38.07 26.27
C ASP A 191 75.60 -38.59 25.27
N GLU A 192 76.73 -37.91 25.31
CA GLU A 192 78.01 -38.37 24.82
C GLU A 192 78.49 -39.53 25.71
N SER A 193 78.64 -40.73 25.15
CA SER A 193 79.63 -41.65 25.69
C SER A 193 80.18 -42.57 24.60
N ARG A 194 81.51 -42.47 24.45
CA ARG A 194 82.47 -43.31 23.72
C ARG A 194 82.09 -44.77 23.49
#